data_AF-A0AAU5PKU6-F1
#
_entry.id   AF-A0AAU5PKU6-F1
#
_cell.length_a   1.000
_cell.length_b   1.000
_cell.length_c   1.000
_cell.angle_alpha   90.00
_cell.angle_beta   90.00
_cell.angle_gamma   90.00
#
_symmetry.space_group_name_H-M   'P 1'
#
loop_
_entity.id
_entity.type
_entity.pdbx_description
1 polymer ?
#
loop_
_entity_poly.entity_id
_entity_poly.type
_entity_poly.pdbx_seq_one_letter_code
_entity_poly.pdbx_strand_id
1 'polypeptide(L)' 'MGDEPLAIPIDSAPEAEPGARPRRIACRLCGRPLTGADSRRTGLGPTCDAKLHPPAPDIRTRRHEVDQDTLPGMDPSATG' A
#
# COMPACT_ATOMS: atom_id res chain seq x y z
N MET A 1 19.88 5.87 34.14
CA MET A 1 19.53 4.58 33.52
C MET A 1 18.14 4.81 32.95
N GLY A 2 17.93 5.30 31.74
CA GLY A 2 18.47 4.93 30.43
C GLY A 2 17.27 5.12 29.48
N ASP A 3 16.91 6.38 29.20
CA ASP A 3 15.87 6.74 28.24
C ASP A 3 16.56 6.82 26.88
N GLU A 4 16.72 5.65 26.25
CA GLU A 4 17.28 5.55 24.91
C GLU A 4 16.09 5.59 23.92
N PRO A 5 15.92 6.68 23.15
CA PRO A 5 14.91 6.69 22.12
C PRO A 5 15.34 5.71 21.03
N LEU A 6 14.55 4.64 20.83
CA LEU A 6 14.66 3.70 19.70
C LEU A 6 14.31 4.43 18.39
N ALA A 7 15.16 5.38 17.98
CA ALA A 7 15.06 6.03 16.69
C ALA A 7 15.64 5.09 15.64
N ILE A 8 14.77 4.29 15.01
CA ILE A 8 15.14 3.49 13.84
C ILE A 8 15.37 4.50 12.70
N PRO A 9 16.60 4.67 12.18
CA PRO A 9 16.83 5.56 11.05
C PRO A 9 16.19 4.93 9.82
N ILE A 10 15.06 5.49 9.37
CA ILE A 10 14.49 5.11 8.08
C ILE A 10 15.23 5.90 7.01
N ASP A 11 16.27 5.29 6.45
CA ASP A 11 16.95 5.76 5.25
C ASP A 11 15.95 5.61 4.07
N SER A 12 15.12 6.63 3.85
CA SER A 12 14.12 6.63 2.77
C SER A 12 13.92 8.02 2.21
N ALA A 13 15.00 8.56 1.65
CA ALA A 13 14.89 9.40 0.47
C ALA A 13 16.24 9.33 -0.24
N PRO A 14 16.34 8.94 -1.52
CA PRO A 14 17.51 9.36 -2.27
C PRO A 14 17.46 10.89 -2.28
N GLU A 15 18.41 11.53 -1.61
CA GLU A 15 18.68 12.95 -1.80
C GLU A 15 18.69 13.19 -3.31
N ALA A 16 17.68 13.92 -3.78
CA ALA A 16 17.53 14.23 -5.18
C ALA A 16 18.61 15.23 -5.52
N GLU A 17 19.80 14.71 -5.87
CA GLU A 17 20.93 15.49 -6.37
C GLU A 17 20.40 16.50 -7.40
N PRO A 18 20.64 17.81 -7.22
CA PRO A 18 20.18 18.84 -8.15
C PRO A 18 20.90 18.67 -9.49
N GLY A 19 20.28 17.91 -10.40
CA GLY A 19 20.86 17.49 -11.68
C GLY A 19 20.62 16.02 -12.05
N ALA A 20 20.15 15.19 -11.11
CA ALA A 20 19.77 13.81 -11.41
C ALA A 20 18.59 13.80 -12.39
N ARG A 21 18.81 13.26 -13.58
CA ARG A 21 17.72 12.99 -14.54
C ARG A 21 16.65 12.16 -13.82
N PRO A 22 15.35 12.53 -13.94
CA PRO A 22 14.29 11.77 -13.28
C PRO A 22 14.42 10.30 -13.70
N ARG A 23 14.60 9.42 -12.71
CA ARG A 23 14.75 7.99 -12.95
C ARG A 23 13.54 7.53 -13.75
N ARG A 24 13.76 7.04 -14.96
CA ARG A 24 12.69 6.55 -15.82
C ARG A 24 12.13 5.28 -15.19
N ILE A 25 10.95 5.38 -14.60
CA ILE A 25 10.26 4.24 -14.01
C ILE A 25 9.68 3.41 -15.16
N ALA A 26 9.91 2.10 -15.12
CA ALA A 26 9.42 1.13 -16.11
C ALA A 26 8.46 0.13 -15.46
N CYS A 27 7.56 -0.43 -16.27
CA CYS A 27 6.66 -1.49 -15.86
C CYS A 27 7.47 -2.73 -15.46
N ARG A 28 7.23 -3.26 -14.25
CA ARG A 28 7.89 -4.49 -13.76
C ARG A 28 7.57 -5.74 -14.57
N LEU A 29 6.45 -5.75 -15.31
CA LEU A 29 6.05 -6.90 -16.12
C LEU A 29 6.54 -6.85 -17.58
N CYS A 30 6.46 -5.68 -18.22
CA CYS A 30 6.72 -5.56 -19.67
C CYS A 30 7.85 -4.60 -20.03
N GLY A 31 8.49 -3.95 -19.05
CA GLY A 31 9.61 -3.04 -19.26
C GLY A 31 9.26 -1.70 -19.92
N ARG A 32 8.00 -1.47 -20.32
CA ARG A 32 7.59 -0.21 -20.97
C ARG A 32 7.69 0.97 -19.99
N PRO A 33 8.09 2.17 -20.47
CA PRO A 33 8.20 3.35 -19.62
C PRO A 33 6.83 3.76 -19.07
N LEU A 34 6.78 4.11 -17.78
CA LEU A 34 5.57 4.55 -17.09
C LEU A 34 5.47 6.08 -17.11
N THR A 35 4.51 6.60 -17.86
CA THR A 35 4.25 8.04 -17.98
C THR A 35 3.25 8.54 -16.94
N GLY A 36 2.25 7.74 -16.58
CA GLY A 36 1.20 8.08 -15.61
C GLY A 36 1.64 7.99 -14.15
N ALA A 37 1.15 8.90 -13.31
CA ALA A 37 1.48 8.93 -11.88
C ALA A 37 1.01 7.68 -11.12
N ASP A 38 -0.21 7.19 -11.39
CA ASP A 38 -0.73 5.97 -10.77
C ASP A 38 0.09 4.75 -11.18
N SER A 39 0.40 4.62 -12.47
CA SER A 39 1.29 3.55 -12.97
C SER A 39 2.67 3.61 -12.32
N ARG A 40 3.24 4.80 -12.12
CA ARG A 40 4.53 4.95 -11.41
C ARG A 40 4.44 4.51 -9.95
N ARG A 41 3.34 4.80 -9.26
CA ARG A 41 3.10 4.38 -7.88
C ARG A 41 2.99 2.86 -7.76
N THR A 42 2.27 2.20 -8.66
CA THR A 42 2.11 0.73 -8.63
C THR A 42 3.31 0.00 -9.26
N GLY A 43 4.10 0.67 -10.09
CA GLY A 43 5.19 0.07 -10.88
C GLY A 43 4.69 -0.80 -12.03
N LEU A 44 3.43 -0.66 -12.42
CA LEU A 44 2.77 -1.44 -13.46
C LEU A 44 2.11 -0.51 -14.49
N GLY A 45 2.29 -0.81 -15.77
CA GLY A 45 1.58 -0.11 -16.84
C GLY A 45 0.09 -0.45 -16.82
N PRO A 46 -0.80 0.41 -17.34
CA PRO A 46 -2.25 0.25 -17.20
C PRO A 46 -2.76 -1.10 -17.73
N THR A 47 -2.20 -1.57 -18.84
CA THR A 47 -2.54 -2.89 -19.41
C THR A 47 -2.04 -4.06 -18.56
N CYS A 48 -0.90 -3.91 -17.90
CA CYS A 48 -0.32 -4.95 -17.04
C CYS A 48 -1.01 -4.99 -15.67
N ASP A 49 -1.37 -3.83 -15.15
CA ASP A 49 -2.10 -3.68 -13.89
C ASP A 49 -3.50 -4.29 -14.00
N ALA A 50 -4.26 -3.96 -15.05
CA ALA A 50 -5.60 -4.54 -15.27
C ALA A 50 -5.61 -6.08 -15.43
N LYS A 51 -4.48 -6.68 -15.81
CA LYS A 51 -4.34 -8.15 -15.87
C LYS A 51 -4.16 -8.78 -14.49
N LEU A 52 -3.52 -8.06 -13.56
CA LEU A 52 -3.25 -8.54 -12.20
C LEU A 52 -4.36 -8.14 -11.22
N HIS A 53 -4.90 -6.94 -11.40
CA HIS A 53 -5.95 -6.35 -10.59
C HIS A 53 -7.16 -6.08 -11.50
N PRO A 54 -7.96 -7.11 -11.81
CA PRO A 54 -9.19 -6.88 -12.55
C PRO A 54 -10.08 -5.92 -11.75
N PRO A 55 -10.77 -4.98 -12.42
CA PRO A 55 -11.70 -4.09 -11.75
C PRO A 55 -12.72 -4.93 -10.99
N ALA A 56 -13.05 -4.49 -9.77
CA ALA A 56 -14.09 -5.13 -9.00
C ALA A 56 -15.35 -5.22 -9.87
N PRO A 57 -16.02 -6.39 -9.90
CA PRO A 57 -17.23 -6.53 -10.68
C PRO A 57 -18.26 -5.52 -10.17
N ASP A 58 -19.07 -4.96 -11.09
CA ASP A 58 -20.17 -4.03 -10.78
C ASP A 58 -21.35 -4.76 -10.13
N ILE A 59 -21.05 -5.42 -9.01
CA ILE A 59 -21.99 -6.11 -8.16
C ILE A 59 -22.29 -5.16 -7.03
N ARG A 60 -23.57 -4.80 -6.87
CA ARG A 60 -24.01 -4.07 -5.69
C ARG A 60 -23.74 -4.92 -4.46
N THR A 61 -22.72 -4.55 -3.71
CA THR A 61 -22.45 -5.15 -2.40
C THR A 61 -23.57 -4.71 -1.47
N ARG A 62 -24.48 -5.63 -1.13
CA ARG A 62 -25.36 -5.41 0.01
C ARG A 62 -24.51 -5.53 1.26
N ARG A 63 -24.40 -4.44 2.02
CA ARG A 63 -23.82 -4.47 3.36
C ARG A 63 -24.67 -5.44 4.18
N HIS A 64 -24.10 -6.56 4.57
CA HIS A 64 -24.74 -7.50 5.48
C HIS A 64 -24.27 -7.16 6.89
N GLU A 65 -25.20 -6.68 7.71
CA GLU A 65 -24.93 -6.42 9.12
C GLU A 65 -25.00 -7.77 9.84
N VAL A 66 -23.83 -8.36 10.09
CA VAL A 66 -23.67 -9.55 10.94
C VAL A 66 -23.45 -9.10 12.38
N ASP A 67 -24.13 -9.76 13.31
CA ASP A 67 -23.78 -9.68 14.73
C ASP A 67 -22.49 -10.50 14.94
N GLN A 68 -21.46 -9.86 15.46
CA GLN A 68 -20.14 -10.48 15.67
C GLN A 68 -19.99 -10.79 17.14
N ASP A 69 -19.85 -12.07 17.48
CA ASP A 69 -19.56 -12.48 18.85
C ASP A 69 -18.24 -11.86 19.33
N THR A 70 -18.23 -11.39 20.58
CA THR A 70 -17.02 -10.87 21.22
C THR A 70 -15.97 -11.97 21.34
N LEU A 71 -14.72 -11.67 20.97
CA LEU A 71 -13.62 -12.62 21.13
C LEU A 71 -13.31 -12.81 22.63
N PRO A 72 -13.01 -14.05 23.08
CA PRO A 72 -12.70 -14.31 24.48
C PRO A 72 -11.49 -13.51 24.95
N GLY A 73 -11.63 -12.83 26.10
CA GLY A 73 -10.63 -11.90 26.64
C GLY A 73 -10.77 -10.45 26.17
N MET A 74 -11.70 -10.17 25.25
CA MET A 74 -12.10 -8.82 24.85
C MET A 74 -13.42 -8.37 25.51
N ASP A 75 -14.00 -9.20 26.38
CA ASP A 75 -15.17 -8.83 27.17
C ASP A 75 -14.81 -7.74 28.18
N PRO A 76 -15.36 -6.52 28.03
CA PRO A 76 -15.09 -5.42 28.96
C PRO A 76 -15.66 -5.68 30.37
N SER A 77 -16.52 -6.70 30.50
CA SER A 77 -17.15 -7.10 31.76
C SER A 77 -16.31 -8.10 32.58
N ALA A 78 -15.20 -8.62 32.06
CA ALA A 78 -14.38 -9.62 32.74
C ALA A 78 -13.35 -9.03 33.74
N THR A 79 -13.21 -7.71 33.82
CA THR A 79 -12.25 -7.00 34.69
C THR A 79 -12.89 -6.56 36.03
N GLY A 80 -13.87 -7.31 36.54
CA GLY A 80 -14.54 -7.05 37.82
C GLY A 80 -13.86 -7.72 39.00
#